data_AF-A0A4R3NTG6-F1
#
_entry.id   AF-A0A4R3NTG6-F1
#
_cell.length_a   1.000
_cell.length_b   1.000
_cell.length_c   1.000
_cell.angle_alpha   90.00
_cell.angle_beta   90.00
_cell.angle_gamma   90.00
#
_symmetry.space_group_name_H-M   'P 1'
#
loop_
_entity.id
_entity.type
_entity.pdbx_description
1 polymer ?
#
loop_
_entity_poly.entity_id
_entity_poly.type
_entity_poly.pdbx_seq_one_letter_code
_entity_poly.pdbx_strand_id
1 'polypeptide(L)'
;MTKIFKIPFATQGDRTSIPNEVQADGSVSYPQGYGYDYERDQVSDPAAKDIEREKMNSMFHDITEAVGEIQNYGFSKWAEGGKPYPIRAVVYHKNKVWQSKVENNEVEPVTGAQWVELKADLTAGDINVYNKTESDKRFQPLGNYLPAGYSYSKQESDTNFQPKGNYAPVGNYALKGESYTKVEGDGRYQPKGNYLAAGYSYSKAESDGRYQAKGNYQPSGDYATNTALTNGLNTKLNTSNVAQGTGTSTTNVMSQNAVTVALQNAVNLNTIYPIGIVVWFAQNKNPNTLFPGTKWQYIGENKTIRLAAASGANVLSTGGSDSVTLTETQMPAHNHSFSATTNNTGGHTHDRGTMDITGDFPAIRRAAQNRDSSLKGAFAILNKWNASNSWSGTDDDGTVYNFTASRSWTGATSNNGAHAHTVSGTTGNKGGGTAVNITNAYIMLMGWYRTA
;
A
#
# COMPACT_ATOMS: atom_id res chain seq x y z
N MET A 1 0.53 35.40 25.25
CA MET A 1 1.28 35.18 26.52
C MET A 1 2.32 36.28 26.65
N THR A 2 2.35 37.02 27.75
CA THR A 2 3.25 38.17 27.94
C THR A 2 4.54 37.86 28.70
N LYS A 3 4.65 36.70 29.39
CA LYS A 3 5.85 36.27 30.12
C LYS A 3 6.13 34.77 29.95
N ILE A 4 7.40 34.44 29.69
CA ILE A 4 7.92 33.06 29.64
C ILE A 4 8.79 32.84 30.88
N PHE A 5 8.47 31.82 31.68
CA PHE A 5 9.21 31.47 32.89
C PHE A 5 10.39 30.55 32.56
N LYS A 6 11.53 31.15 32.20
CA LYS A 6 12.80 30.40 32.03
C LYS A 6 13.50 30.10 33.34
N ILE A 7 13.31 30.98 34.32
CA ILE A 7 13.84 30.86 35.68
C ILE A 7 12.62 30.95 36.61
N PRO A 8 12.34 29.92 37.42
CA PRO A 8 11.23 29.96 38.35
C PRO A 8 11.39 31.09 39.37
N PHE A 9 10.26 31.56 39.89
CA PHE A 9 10.21 32.56 40.94
C PHE A 9 11.01 32.11 42.17
N ALA A 10 11.62 33.05 42.89
CA ALA A 10 12.40 32.78 44.10
C ALA A 10 13.49 31.69 43.96
N THR A 11 14.06 31.47 42.77
CA THR A 11 15.16 30.51 42.57
C THR A 11 16.37 30.82 43.47
N GLN A 12 16.65 32.10 43.73
CA GLN A 12 17.70 32.57 44.64
C GLN A 12 17.16 32.98 46.03
N GLY A 13 15.86 32.83 46.27
CA GLY A 13 15.22 33.21 47.53
C GLY A 13 15.13 32.04 48.51
N ASP A 14 14.86 32.36 49.77
CA ASP A 14 14.59 31.35 50.80
C ASP A 14 13.29 30.61 50.47
N ARG A 15 13.35 29.28 50.56
CA ARG A 15 12.26 28.35 50.24
C ARG A 15 12.20 27.23 51.27
N THR A 16 11.00 26.75 51.55
CA THR A 16 10.76 25.55 52.37
C THR A 16 9.69 24.68 51.73
N SER A 17 9.86 23.36 51.73
CA SER A 17 8.90 22.45 51.10
C SER A 17 7.50 22.59 51.70
N ILE A 18 6.49 22.49 50.84
CA ILE A 18 5.08 22.44 51.24
C ILE A 18 4.66 20.97 51.30
N PRO A 19 4.11 20.49 52.43
CA PRO A 19 3.64 19.11 52.54
C PRO A 19 2.47 18.80 51.59
N ASN A 20 2.40 17.56 51.13
CA ASN A 20 1.23 17.03 50.41
C ASN A 20 0.13 16.50 51.36
N GLU A 21 0.43 16.37 52.65
CA GLU A 21 -0.52 15.94 53.67
C GLU A 21 -1.10 17.14 54.43
N VAL A 22 -2.35 17.06 54.87
CA VAL A 22 -2.94 18.08 55.75
C VAL A 22 -2.20 18.07 57.08
N GLN A 23 -1.77 19.25 57.53
CA GLN A 23 -1.01 19.36 58.77
C GLN A 23 -1.95 19.49 59.97
N ALA A 24 -1.74 18.67 60.99
CA ALA A 24 -2.59 18.66 62.19
C ALA A 24 -2.49 19.95 63.02
N ASP A 25 -1.41 20.71 62.84
CA ASP A 25 -1.16 22.00 63.48
C ASP A 25 -1.76 23.19 62.70
N GLY A 26 -2.54 22.93 61.65
CA GLY A 26 -3.16 23.96 60.80
C GLY A 26 -2.19 24.64 59.81
N SER A 27 -0.94 24.18 59.71
CA SER A 27 0.06 24.75 58.81
C SER A 27 -0.23 24.47 57.34
N VAL A 28 0.25 25.33 56.44
CA VAL A 28 -0.06 25.27 55.00
C VAL A 28 0.40 23.94 54.37
N SER A 29 -0.48 23.34 53.58
CA SER A 29 -0.21 22.18 52.74
C SER A 29 -0.86 22.32 51.37
N TYR A 30 -0.44 21.51 50.39
CA TYR A 30 -1.00 21.58 49.04
C TYR A 30 -2.52 21.31 48.99
N PRO A 31 -3.08 20.32 49.69
CA PRO A 31 -4.53 20.10 49.69
C PRO A 31 -5.32 21.15 50.49
N GLN A 32 -4.78 21.61 51.63
CA GLN A 32 -5.52 22.47 52.56
C GLN A 32 -5.38 23.97 52.25
N GLY A 33 -4.29 24.38 51.62
CA GLY A 33 -3.92 25.78 51.44
C GLY A 33 -3.66 26.49 52.77
N TYR A 34 -3.71 27.82 52.76
CA TYR A 34 -3.74 28.62 53.98
C TYR A 34 -5.11 28.50 54.63
N GLY A 35 -5.18 27.84 55.78
CA GLY A 35 -6.41 27.58 56.51
C GLY A 35 -6.91 28.78 57.34
N TYR A 36 -7.95 28.53 58.13
CA TYR A 36 -8.62 29.52 58.98
C TYR A 36 -7.66 30.30 59.90
N ASP A 37 -6.61 29.65 60.42
CA ASP A 37 -5.71 30.30 61.35
C ASP A 37 -4.90 31.46 60.74
N TYR A 38 -4.81 31.55 59.40
CA TYR A 38 -4.11 32.63 58.69
C TYR A 38 -4.98 33.87 58.43
N GLU A 39 -6.31 33.80 58.65
CA GLU A 39 -7.20 34.96 58.58
C GLU A 39 -7.53 35.56 59.95
N ARG A 40 -7.05 34.92 61.02
CA ARG A 40 -7.21 35.38 62.39
C ARG A 40 -6.42 36.67 62.64
N ASP A 41 -6.90 37.46 63.60
CA ASP A 41 -6.26 38.70 64.01
C ASP A 41 -4.94 38.42 64.73
N GLN A 42 -3.84 38.85 64.12
CA GLN A 42 -2.47 38.59 64.58
C GLN A 42 -2.10 39.31 65.89
N VAL A 43 -2.86 40.35 66.27
CA VAL A 43 -2.58 41.14 67.48
C VAL A 43 -3.30 40.54 68.69
N SER A 44 -4.48 39.97 68.47
CA SER A 44 -5.40 39.57 69.56
C SER A 44 -5.60 38.06 69.70
N ASP A 45 -5.34 37.24 68.67
CA ASP A 45 -5.53 35.79 68.73
C ASP A 45 -4.18 35.05 68.76
N PRO A 46 -3.80 34.41 69.89
CA PRO A 46 -2.54 33.69 70.00
C PRO A 46 -2.39 32.49 69.05
N ALA A 47 -3.49 32.02 68.45
CA ALA A 47 -3.47 30.94 67.47
C ALA A 47 -3.50 31.45 66.01
N ALA A 48 -3.42 32.76 65.79
CA ALA A 48 -3.19 33.32 64.46
C ALA A 48 -1.83 32.88 63.90
N LYS A 49 -1.79 32.61 62.60
CA LYS A 49 -0.57 32.25 61.86
C LYS A 49 -0.20 33.33 60.85
N ASP A 50 1.10 33.58 60.73
CA ASP A 50 1.66 34.46 59.70
C ASP A 50 1.81 33.71 58.39
N ILE A 51 1.60 34.40 57.26
CA ILE A 51 1.99 33.85 55.95
C ILE A 51 3.52 33.85 55.87
N GLU A 52 4.11 32.67 55.90
CA GLU A 52 5.55 32.53 55.88
C GLU A 52 6.08 32.81 54.46
N ARG A 53 7.00 33.77 54.35
CA ARG A 53 7.55 34.23 53.07
C ARG A 53 8.20 33.08 52.29
N GLU A 54 8.93 32.22 52.97
CA GLU A 54 9.60 31.05 52.42
C GLU A 54 8.62 29.98 51.90
N LYS A 55 7.43 29.86 52.51
CA LYS A 55 6.37 28.96 52.05
C LYS A 55 5.66 29.54 50.82
N MET A 56 5.34 30.83 50.85
CA MET A 56 4.79 31.54 49.69
C MET A 56 5.76 31.52 48.49
N ASN A 57 7.05 31.71 48.74
CA ASN A 57 8.09 31.60 47.72
C ASN A 57 8.13 30.20 47.10
N SER A 58 8.04 29.14 47.90
CA SER A 58 7.98 27.76 47.38
C SER A 58 6.77 27.53 46.50
N MET A 59 5.58 27.98 46.91
CA MET A 59 4.36 27.82 46.09
C MET A 59 4.50 28.50 44.73
N PHE A 60 5.00 29.74 44.70
CA PHE A 60 5.22 30.43 43.43
C PHE A 60 6.35 29.83 42.62
N HIS A 61 7.40 29.32 43.28
CA HIS A 61 8.44 28.57 42.61
C HIS A 61 7.87 27.35 41.89
N ASP A 62 7.15 26.49 42.59
CA ASP A 62 6.64 25.23 42.08
C ASP A 62 5.64 25.47 40.92
N ILE A 63 4.77 26.49 41.03
CA ILE A 63 3.87 26.89 39.94
C ILE A 63 4.64 27.40 38.72
N THR A 64 5.57 28.33 38.93
CA THR A 64 6.30 28.94 37.80
C THR A 64 7.30 27.99 37.16
N GLU A 65 7.81 27.01 37.90
CA GLU A 65 8.59 25.90 37.37
C GLU A 65 7.70 25.03 36.46
N ALA A 66 6.57 24.53 36.95
CA ALA A 66 5.67 23.70 36.14
C ALA A 66 5.19 24.41 34.87
N VAL A 67 4.81 25.68 34.96
CA VAL A 67 4.43 26.49 33.79
C VAL A 67 5.61 26.70 32.86
N GLY A 68 6.80 27.00 33.40
CA GLY A 68 8.03 27.20 32.63
C GLY A 68 8.44 25.96 31.85
N GLU A 69 8.27 24.77 32.42
CA GLU A 69 8.51 23.51 31.73
C GLU A 69 7.59 23.33 30.52
N ILE A 70 6.28 23.52 30.70
CA ILE A 70 5.31 23.42 29.59
C ILE A 70 5.60 24.47 28.52
N GLN A 71 5.96 25.71 28.90
CA GLN A 71 6.30 26.76 27.95
C GLN A 71 7.57 26.46 27.16
N ASN A 72 8.56 25.79 27.76
CA ASN A 72 9.83 25.46 27.10
C ASN A 72 9.74 24.20 26.22
N TYR A 73 9.02 23.17 26.68
CA TYR A 73 8.99 21.85 26.01
C TYR A 73 7.67 21.57 25.26
N GLY A 74 6.66 22.41 25.42
CA GLY A 74 5.31 22.21 24.88
C GLY A 74 4.44 21.23 25.66
N PHE A 75 5.06 20.38 26.49
CA PHE A 75 4.41 19.35 27.30
C PHE A 75 5.00 19.32 28.71
N SER A 76 4.22 18.87 29.68
CA SER A 76 4.71 18.62 31.05
C SER A 76 5.81 17.57 31.03
N LYS A 77 6.86 17.72 31.85
CA LYS A 77 7.85 16.66 32.00
C LYS A 77 7.26 15.46 32.73
N TRP A 78 7.72 14.27 32.38
CA TRP A 78 7.42 13.08 33.16
C TRP A 78 8.10 13.17 34.53
N ALA A 79 7.33 12.91 35.58
CA ALA A 79 7.81 12.80 36.96
C ALA A 79 7.16 11.60 37.67
N GLU A 80 7.88 11.02 38.63
CA GLU A 80 7.42 9.89 39.45
C GLU A 80 6.13 10.23 40.22
N GLY A 81 6.07 11.44 40.81
CA GLY A 81 4.89 11.93 41.52
C GLY A 81 3.70 12.29 40.63
N GLY A 82 3.85 12.28 39.31
CA GLY A 82 2.76 12.50 38.36
C GLY A 82 1.98 11.23 38.01
N LYS A 83 2.40 10.07 38.53
CA LYS A 83 1.69 8.81 38.34
C LYS A 83 0.40 8.76 39.16
N PRO A 84 -0.64 8.04 38.69
CA PRO A 84 -0.71 7.37 37.40
C PRO A 84 -1.13 8.32 36.26
N TYR A 85 -0.55 8.13 35.07
CA TYR A 85 -0.89 8.96 33.90
C TYR A 85 -2.10 8.40 33.15
N PRO A 86 -3.09 9.22 32.77
CA PRO A 86 -4.25 8.73 32.05
C PRO A 86 -3.95 8.36 30.60
N ILE A 87 -4.86 7.62 29.95
CA ILE A 87 -4.71 7.28 28.53
C ILE A 87 -4.61 8.56 27.68
N ARG A 88 -3.73 8.55 26.68
CA ARG A 88 -3.41 9.71 25.81
C ARG A 88 -2.73 10.89 26.51
N ALA A 89 -2.40 10.82 27.80
CA ALA A 89 -1.54 11.81 28.43
C ALA A 89 -0.22 11.93 27.66
N VAL A 90 0.25 13.17 27.45
CA VAL A 90 1.49 13.47 26.72
C VAL A 90 2.50 14.08 27.66
N VAL A 91 3.71 13.51 27.69
CA VAL A 91 4.80 13.95 28.55
C VAL A 91 6.12 14.08 27.79
N TYR A 92 6.96 15.00 28.24
CA TYR A 92 8.34 15.12 27.78
C TYR A 92 9.28 14.33 28.70
N HIS A 93 10.08 13.43 28.14
CA HIS A 93 11.01 12.59 28.91
C HIS A 93 12.21 12.17 28.06
N LYS A 94 13.43 12.30 28.62
CA LYS A 94 14.71 11.94 27.97
C LYS A 94 14.82 12.47 26.52
N ASN A 95 14.56 13.76 26.35
CA ASN A 95 14.59 14.48 25.07
C ASN A 95 13.58 14.01 24.00
N LYS A 96 12.50 13.35 24.44
CA LYS A 96 11.46 12.81 23.57
C LYS A 96 10.07 13.13 24.11
N VAL A 97 9.09 13.17 23.22
CA VAL A 97 7.68 13.30 23.58
C VAL A 97 7.05 11.92 23.56
N TRP A 98 6.29 11.58 24.59
CA TRP A 98 5.66 10.28 24.76
C TRP A 98 4.17 10.44 25.02
N GLN A 99 3.36 9.56 24.44
CA GLN A 99 1.93 9.48 24.70
C GLN A 99 1.58 8.14 25.36
N SER A 100 0.78 8.20 26.43
CA SER A 100 0.30 7.00 27.11
C SER A 100 -0.70 6.24 26.24
N LYS A 101 -0.52 4.93 26.12
CA LYS A 101 -1.38 4.01 25.37
C LYS A 101 -2.38 3.27 26.26
N VAL A 102 -2.26 3.41 27.58
CA VAL A 102 -3.09 2.73 28.58
C VAL A 102 -3.62 3.72 29.61
N GLU A 103 -4.75 3.38 30.24
CA GLU A 103 -5.26 4.11 31.41
C GLU A 103 -4.41 3.78 32.64
N ASN A 104 -4.33 4.70 33.60
CA ASN A 104 -3.58 4.53 34.86
C ASN A 104 -2.14 4.04 34.67
N ASN A 105 -1.38 4.70 33.80
CA ASN A 105 -0.02 4.30 33.46
C ASN A 105 0.98 4.70 34.56
N GLU A 106 1.54 3.71 35.24
CA GLU A 106 2.52 3.85 36.33
C GLU A 106 3.97 3.63 35.88
N VAL A 107 4.20 3.33 34.60
CA VAL A 107 5.52 2.95 34.08
C VAL A 107 6.24 4.17 33.49
N GLU A 108 7.55 4.27 33.69
CA GLU A 108 8.40 5.29 33.07
C GLU A 108 8.35 5.19 31.53
N PRO A 109 8.28 6.31 30.78
CA PRO A 109 8.24 6.31 29.33
C PRO A 109 9.43 5.59 28.69
N VAL A 110 9.13 4.47 28.06
CA VAL A 110 10.05 3.66 27.27
C VAL A 110 9.34 3.09 26.05
N THR A 111 10.08 2.76 24.99
CA THR A 111 9.52 2.12 23.80
C THR A 111 8.87 0.80 24.19
N GLY A 112 7.56 0.65 23.93
CA GLY A 112 6.88 -0.60 24.26
C GLY A 112 5.35 -0.53 24.18
N ALA A 113 4.71 -1.37 25.01
CA ALA A 113 3.27 -1.55 24.96
C ALA A 113 2.48 -0.35 25.52
N GLN A 114 3.00 0.30 26.58
CA GLN A 114 2.27 1.30 27.37
C GLN A 114 2.53 2.75 26.93
N TRP A 115 3.62 3.02 26.22
CA TRP A 115 3.96 4.34 25.70
C TRP A 115 4.25 4.28 24.20
N VAL A 116 3.87 5.32 23.47
CA VAL A 116 4.31 5.57 22.09
C VAL A 116 5.13 6.85 22.04
N GLU A 117 6.27 6.81 21.35
CA GLU A 117 7.08 8.00 21.07
C GLU A 117 6.40 8.82 19.97
N LEU A 118 6.15 10.10 20.24
CA LEU A 118 5.70 11.08 19.25
C LEU A 118 6.93 11.71 18.60
N LYS A 119 7.35 11.15 17.47
CA LYS A 119 8.55 11.57 16.74
C LYS A 119 8.32 12.89 16.00
N ALA A 120 9.36 13.73 15.96
CA ALA A 120 9.35 14.97 15.17
C ALA A 120 9.38 14.67 13.66
N ASP A 121 10.19 13.68 13.27
CA ASP A 121 10.29 13.19 11.89
C ASP A 121 9.86 11.72 11.83
N LEU A 122 9.03 11.39 10.86
CA LEU A 122 8.65 10.02 10.56
C LEU A 122 9.68 9.43 9.60
N THR A 123 10.39 8.37 10.02
CA THR A 123 11.26 7.65 9.09
C THR A 123 10.43 6.77 8.18
N ALA A 124 10.99 6.39 7.03
CA ALA A 124 10.36 5.46 6.12
C ALA A 124 9.93 4.17 6.87
N GLY A 125 10.76 3.63 7.77
CA GLY A 125 10.41 2.50 8.62
C GLY A 125 9.23 2.74 9.58
N ASP A 126 9.04 3.98 10.05
CA ASP A 126 7.91 4.36 10.92
C ASP A 126 6.57 4.43 10.18
N ILE A 127 6.61 4.62 8.87
CA ILE A 127 5.44 4.62 7.97
C ILE A 127 5.40 3.41 7.04
N ASN A 128 6.22 2.38 7.29
CA ASN A 128 6.36 1.17 6.46
C ASN A 128 6.74 1.43 4.97
N VAL A 129 7.60 2.42 4.73
CA VAL A 129 8.21 2.75 3.45
C VAL A 129 9.71 2.40 3.53
N TYR A 130 10.31 1.90 2.44
CA TYR A 130 11.76 1.60 2.42
C TYR A 130 12.56 2.84 2.07
N ASN A 131 13.74 3.04 2.68
CA ASN A 131 14.68 4.04 2.18
C ASN A 131 15.48 3.50 0.98
N LYS A 132 16.05 4.40 0.16
CA LYS A 132 16.75 4.05 -1.09
C LYS A 132 17.87 3.02 -0.87
N THR A 133 18.64 3.18 0.19
CA THR A 133 19.76 2.28 0.55
C THR A 133 19.29 0.87 0.95
N GLU A 134 18.15 0.77 1.63
CA GLU A 134 17.53 -0.52 1.98
C GLU A 134 16.92 -1.19 0.74
N SER A 135 16.36 -0.40 -0.18
CA SER A 135 15.88 -0.87 -1.47
C SER A 135 17.03 -1.45 -2.30
N ASP A 136 18.13 -0.72 -2.45
CA ASP A 136 19.28 -1.12 -3.27
C ASP A 136 20.02 -2.36 -2.74
N LYS A 137 19.91 -2.67 -1.43
CA LYS A 137 20.47 -3.89 -0.83
C LYS A 137 19.52 -5.08 -0.86
N ARG A 138 18.21 -4.85 -0.79
CA ARG A 138 17.20 -5.93 -0.79
C ARG A 138 16.78 -6.36 -2.19
N PHE A 139 16.96 -5.50 -3.18
CA PHE A 139 16.67 -5.79 -4.57
C PHE A 139 17.97 -5.74 -5.37
N GLN A 140 18.32 -6.85 -6.04
CA GLN A 140 19.50 -6.94 -6.90
C GLN A 140 19.52 -5.82 -7.95
N PRO A 141 20.69 -5.27 -8.32
CA PRO A 141 20.77 -4.31 -9.41
C PRO A 141 20.25 -4.93 -10.70
N LEU A 142 19.38 -4.19 -11.41
CA LEU A 142 18.80 -4.57 -12.69
C LEU A 142 19.94 -4.86 -13.70
N GLY A 143 20.19 -6.12 -14.06
CA GLY A 143 21.20 -6.40 -15.09
C GLY A 143 21.59 -7.85 -15.39
N ASN A 144 21.47 -8.79 -14.44
CA ASN A 144 21.97 -10.16 -14.66
C ASN A 144 20.88 -11.23 -14.53
N TYR A 145 19.83 -11.15 -15.35
CA TYR A 145 18.87 -12.26 -15.47
C TYR A 145 19.17 -13.11 -16.71
N LEU A 146 19.39 -14.40 -16.49
CA LEU A 146 19.43 -15.43 -17.54
C LEU A 146 18.06 -15.49 -18.26
N PRO A 147 18.02 -15.77 -19.57
CA PRO A 147 16.77 -15.83 -20.34
C PRO A 147 15.79 -16.85 -19.76
N ALA A 148 14.51 -16.50 -19.79
CA ALA A 148 13.41 -17.31 -19.27
C ALA A 148 13.40 -18.73 -19.85
N GLY A 149 13.42 -19.75 -18.98
CA GLY A 149 13.26 -21.16 -19.36
C GLY A 149 14.03 -22.19 -18.55
N TYR A 150 14.93 -21.80 -17.65
CA TYR A 150 15.75 -22.75 -16.87
C TYR A 150 15.62 -22.46 -15.37
N SER A 151 15.01 -23.38 -14.62
CA SER A 151 14.89 -23.25 -13.16
C SER A 151 16.05 -23.86 -12.38
N TYR A 152 17.01 -24.54 -13.01
CA TYR A 152 18.20 -25.09 -12.35
C TYR A 152 19.38 -25.13 -13.32
N SER A 153 20.60 -24.84 -12.85
CA SER A 153 21.79 -25.21 -13.61
C SER A 153 21.89 -26.74 -13.70
N LYS A 154 22.42 -27.27 -14.81
CA LYS A 154 22.54 -28.73 -15.02
C LYS A 154 23.26 -29.42 -13.85
N GLN A 155 24.18 -28.71 -13.20
CA GLN A 155 24.94 -29.16 -12.04
C GLN A 155 24.08 -29.27 -10.75
N GLU A 156 23.09 -28.40 -10.56
CA GLU A 156 22.17 -28.45 -9.40
C GLU A 156 21.09 -29.53 -9.55
N SER A 157 20.68 -29.82 -10.79
CA SER A 157 19.75 -30.93 -11.08
C SER A 157 20.40 -32.29 -10.83
N ASP A 158 21.66 -32.45 -11.24
CA ASP A 158 22.39 -33.72 -11.16
C ASP A 158 22.75 -34.13 -9.72
N THR A 159 22.68 -33.20 -8.75
CA THR A 159 23.03 -33.47 -7.33
C THR A 159 21.82 -33.83 -6.46
N ASN A 160 20.61 -33.39 -6.82
CA ASN A 160 19.45 -33.44 -5.91
C ASN A 160 18.38 -34.49 -6.25
N PHE A 161 18.45 -35.19 -7.40
CA PHE A 161 17.47 -36.22 -7.76
C PHE A 161 18.15 -37.53 -8.14
N GLN A 162 17.83 -38.62 -7.41
CA GLN A 162 18.29 -39.97 -7.76
C GLN A 162 17.74 -40.42 -9.13
N PRO A 163 18.55 -41.06 -9.98
CA PRO A 163 18.06 -41.67 -11.21
C PRO A 163 17.23 -42.93 -10.89
N LYS A 164 15.98 -42.96 -11.33
CA LYS A 164 15.13 -44.16 -11.30
C LYS A 164 15.51 -45.08 -12.46
N GLY A 165 16.03 -46.28 -12.15
CA GLY A 165 15.98 -47.42 -13.09
C GLY A 165 17.28 -48.09 -13.52
N ASN A 166 18.22 -48.40 -12.62
CA ASN A 166 19.27 -49.40 -12.89
C ASN A 166 19.12 -50.61 -11.96
N TYR A 167 18.42 -51.65 -12.43
CA TYR A 167 18.48 -52.99 -11.85
C TYR A 167 19.12 -53.94 -12.86
N ALA A 168 20.31 -54.44 -12.52
CA ALA A 168 20.89 -55.74 -12.91
C ALA A 168 22.37 -55.78 -12.47
N PRO A 169 23.05 -56.95 -12.32
CA PRO A 169 22.58 -58.32 -12.11
C PRO A 169 23.40 -59.17 -11.08
N VAL A 170 22.85 -60.34 -10.72
CA VAL A 170 23.50 -61.68 -10.56
C VAL A 170 24.75 -61.85 -9.65
N GLY A 171 24.53 -62.51 -8.50
CA GLY A 171 24.95 -63.91 -8.24
C GLY A 171 26.41 -64.27 -7.89
N ASN A 172 26.54 -65.14 -6.87
CA ASN A 172 27.55 -66.22 -6.60
C ASN A 172 28.20 -66.15 -5.20
N TYR A 173 28.35 -67.18 -4.36
CA TYR A 173 27.94 -68.60 -4.15
C TYR A 173 28.17 -68.85 -2.62
N ALA A 174 27.60 -69.80 -1.87
CA ALA A 174 27.46 -71.25 -2.03
C ALA A 174 26.43 -71.77 -0.97
N LEU A 175 25.37 -72.50 -1.34
CA LEU A 175 25.22 -73.97 -1.48
C LEU A 175 25.20 -74.82 -0.18
N LYS A 176 23.99 -75.38 0.05
CA LYS A 176 23.67 -76.80 0.29
C LYS A 176 23.64 -77.32 1.75
N GLY A 177 22.49 -77.91 2.09
CA GLY A 177 22.34 -78.93 3.15
C GLY A 177 21.27 -78.58 4.17
N GLU A 178 20.01 -78.97 3.98
CA GLU A 178 19.43 -80.20 4.57
C GLU A 178 19.12 -79.99 6.08
N SER A 179 17.88 -79.65 6.45
CA SER A 179 16.86 -80.59 6.98
C SER A 179 16.63 -80.29 8.49
N TYR A 180 15.49 -80.45 9.19
CA TYR A 180 14.20 -81.09 8.95
C TYR A 180 13.05 -80.28 9.59
N THR A 181 11.85 -80.60 9.11
CA THR A 181 10.54 -80.15 9.56
C THR A 181 10.09 -80.78 10.88
N LYS A 182 9.40 -80.00 11.72
CA LYS A 182 8.22 -80.24 12.61
C LYS A 182 7.75 -81.68 12.98
N VAL A 183 8.65 -82.66 12.99
CA VAL A 183 8.45 -84.07 13.39
C VAL A 183 9.72 -84.58 14.11
N GLU A 184 10.36 -83.71 14.91
CA GLU A 184 11.53 -84.04 15.74
C GLU A 184 11.37 -83.52 17.19
N GLY A 185 10.11 -83.33 17.62
CA GLY A 185 9.76 -82.92 18.99
C GLY A 185 9.15 -84.02 19.86
N ASP A 186 8.76 -85.16 19.26
CA ASP A 186 8.09 -86.24 19.97
C ASP A 186 8.90 -87.55 19.84
N GLY A 187 9.56 -87.91 20.94
CA GLY A 187 10.18 -89.22 21.09
C GLY A 187 11.53 -89.19 21.76
N ARG A 188 11.57 -88.96 23.08
CA ARG A 188 12.57 -89.53 24.00
C ARG A 188 12.21 -89.24 25.47
N TYR A 189 11.16 -89.92 25.92
CA TYR A 189 10.99 -90.36 27.33
C TYR A 189 12.28 -91.08 27.80
N GLN A 190 12.85 -90.80 28.98
CA GLN A 190 12.64 -91.44 30.31
C GLN A 190 13.92 -91.21 31.18
N PRO A 191 13.99 -91.56 32.49
CA PRO A 191 13.03 -92.30 33.33
C PRO A 191 12.75 -91.73 34.74
N LYS A 192 11.67 -92.27 35.33
CA LYS A 192 11.29 -92.19 36.75
C LYS A 192 11.46 -93.59 37.38
N GLY A 193 12.01 -93.68 38.59
CA GLY A 193 12.00 -94.87 39.45
C GLY A 193 13.02 -94.74 40.59
N ASN A 194 12.96 -95.46 41.72
CA ASN A 194 11.91 -96.18 42.44
C ASN A 194 12.46 -96.48 43.86
N TYR A 195 11.68 -96.14 44.89
CA TYR A 195 11.50 -96.65 46.28
C TYR A 195 12.62 -97.17 47.22
N LEU A 196 12.25 -97.01 48.52
CA LEU A 196 12.63 -97.74 49.77
C LEU A 196 13.75 -97.08 50.59
N ALA A 197 13.75 -97.04 51.92
CA ALA A 197 12.80 -97.34 52.99
C ALA A 197 13.41 -96.81 54.32
N ALA A 198 12.55 -96.54 55.30
CA ALA A 198 12.77 -96.65 56.75
C ALA A 198 14.07 -96.08 57.41
N GLY A 199 13.83 -95.13 58.33
CA GLY A 199 14.58 -95.01 59.57
C GLY A 199 15.84 -94.16 59.51
N TYR A 200 15.87 -93.08 60.29
CA TYR A 200 16.82 -92.82 61.38
C TYR A 200 16.75 -91.34 61.74
N SER A 201 16.25 -91.10 62.94
CA SER A 201 16.21 -89.83 63.63
C SER A 201 17.63 -89.33 63.91
N TYR A 202 17.94 -88.10 63.50
CA TYR A 202 19.05 -87.35 64.10
C TYR A 202 18.66 -86.96 65.53
N SER A 203 19.59 -87.07 66.47
CA SER A 203 19.35 -86.69 67.85
C SER A 203 19.20 -85.17 67.97
N LYS A 204 18.38 -84.68 68.93
CA LYS A 204 18.12 -83.26 69.17
C LYS A 204 19.38 -82.43 69.47
N ALA A 205 20.48 -83.08 69.86
CA ALA A 205 21.77 -82.45 70.12
C ALA A 205 22.59 -82.19 68.84
N GLU A 206 22.29 -82.87 67.73
CA GLU A 206 23.03 -82.75 66.46
C GLU A 206 22.35 -81.80 65.45
N SER A 207 21.08 -81.41 65.67
CA SER A 207 20.41 -80.39 64.83
C SER A 207 20.72 -78.96 65.23
N ASP A 208 20.98 -78.70 66.51
CA ASP A 208 21.03 -77.34 67.06
C ASP A 208 22.34 -76.59 66.75
N GLY A 209 23.37 -77.30 66.28
CA GLY A 209 24.64 -76.71 65.83
C GLY A 209 24.78 -76.49 64.33
N ARG A 210 23.83 -76.96 63.50
CA ARG A 210 23.91 -76.88 62.03
C ARG A 210 22.75 -76.15 61.34
N TYR A 211 21.70 -75.76 62.07
CA TYR A 211 20.55 -75.05 61.50
C TYR A 211 20.18 -73.82 62.34
N GLN A 212 19.98 -72.67 61.68
CA GLN A 212 19.50 -71.43 62.31
C GLN A 212 18.20 -71.66 63.09
N ALA A 213 18.05 -70.97 64.23
CA ALA A 213 16.91 -71.07 65.13
C ALA A 213 15.56 -70.93 64.40
N LYS A 214 14.67 -71.89 64.67
CA LYS A 214 13.34 -72.01 64.06
C LYS A 214 12.45 -70.85 64.50
N GLY A 215 12.20 -69.89 63.60
CA GLY A 215 11.29 -68.77 63.88
C GLY A 215 11.31 -67.63 62.86
N ASN A 216 12.44 -67.41 62.18
CA ASN A 216 12.59 -66.29 61.23
C ASN A 216 13.00 -66.78 59.82
N TYR A 217 12.29 -67.77 59.28
CA TYR A 217 12.46 -68.11 57.86
C TYR A 217 11.75 -67.05 57.02
N GLN A 218 12.48 -66.04 56.55
CA GLN A 218 12.10 -65.42 55.28
C GLN A 218 12.21 -66.55 54.22
N PRO A 219 11.15 -66.83 53.44
CA PRO A 219 11.21 -67.84 52.39
C PRO A 219 12.41 -67.56 51.47
N SER A 220 12.97 -68.56 50.78
CA SER A 220 14.00 -68.29 49.77
C SER A 220 13.32 -67.66 48.55
N GLY A 221 13.73 -66.43 48.20
CA GLY A 221 13.09 -65.61 47.18
C GLY A 221 13.89 -64.33 46.95
N ASP A 222 13.60 -63.63 45.86
CA ASP A 222 14.30 -62.39 45.51
C ASP A 222 13.67 -61.21 46.27
N TYR A 223 14.16 -60.93 47.49
CA TYR A 223 13.64 -59.86 48.34
C TYR A 223 14.44 -58.58 48.17
N ALA A 224 13.78 -57.53 47.68
CA ALA A 224 14.34 -56.19 47.71
C ALA A 224 14.53 -55.75 49.18
N THR A 225 15.74 -55.33 49.53
CA THR A 225 16.01 -54.72 50.84
C THR A 225 15.14 -53.47 51.03
N ASN A 226 14.87 -53.07 52.27
CA ASN A 226 14.18 -51.79 52.52
C ASN A 226 14.86 -50.63 51.79
N THR A 227 16.20 -50.63 51.74
CA THR A 227 16.98 -49.68 50.95
C THR A 227 16.69 -49.75 49.45
N ALA A 228 16.64 -50.96 48.87
CA ALA A 228 16.31 -51.14 47.45
C ALA A 228 14.87 -50.71 47.13
N LEU A 229 13.93 -50.99 48.03
CA LEU A 229 12.54 -50.54 47.92
C LEU A 229 12.45 -49.01 47.98
N THR A 230 13.07 -48.37 48.98
CA THR A 230 13.07 -46.91 49.13
C THR A 230 13.72 -46.23 47.93
N ASN A 231 14.86 -46.72 47.46
CA ASN A 231 15.54 -46.17 46.29
C ASN A 231 14.68 -46.33 45.03
N GLY A 232 14.07 -47.50 44.81
CA GLY A 232 13.16 -47.74 43.69
C GLY A 232 11.92 -46.85 43.73
N LEU A 233 11.32 -46.66 44.91
CA LEU A 233 10.15 -45.79 45.11
C LEU A 233 10.49 -44.32 44.86
N ASN A 234 11.65 -43.83 45.32
CA ASN A 234 12.09 -42.45 45.09
C ASN A 234 12.35 -42.12 43.62
N THR A 235 12.59 -43.13 42.77
CA THR A 235 12.71 -42.95 41.31
C THR A 235 11.38 -42.98 40.57
N LYS A 236 10.29 -43.43 41.22
CA LYS A 236 8.96 -43.49 40.58
C LYS A 236 8.30 -42.12 40.62
N LEU A 237 7.68 -41.76 39.50
CA LEU A 237 6.84 -40.58 39.41
C LEU A 237 5.65 -40.71 40.38
N ASN A 238 5.45 -39.73 41.25
CA ASN A 238 4.26 -39.71 42.10
C ASN A 238 3.03 -39.32 41.24
N THR A 239 2.12 -40.28 41.05
CA THR A 239 0.92 -40.09 40.22
C THR A 239 -0.05 -39.06 40.78
N SER A 240 -0.03 -38.79 42.09
CA SER A 240 -0.82 -37.70 42.70
C SER A 240 -0.34 -36.31 42.30
N ASN A 241 0.90 -36.20 41.82
CA ASN A 241 1.51 -34.95 41.36
C ASN A 241 1.38 -34.76 39.84
N VAL A 242 0.58 -35.61 39.16
CA VAL A 242 0.29 -35.47 37.73
C VAL A 242 -0.92 -34.57 37.55
N ALA A 243 -0.68 -33.34 37.09
CA ALA A 243 -1.72 -32.37 36.79
C ALA A 243 -2.39 -32.64 35.43
N GLN A 244 -3.71 -32.47 35.35
CA GLN A 244 -4.51 -32.66 34.13
C GLN A 244 -4.88 -31.34 33.42
N GLY A 245 -4.24 -30.23 33.80
CA GLY A 245 -4.47 -28.92 33.22
C GLY A 245 -3.30 -27.97 33.47
N THR A 246 -3.39 -26.76 32.91
CA THR A 246 -2.42 -25.69 33.14
C THR A 246 -2.55 -25.12 34.56
N GLY A 247 -1.45 -24.62 35.11
CA GLY A 247 -1.42 -24.05 36.45
C GLY A 247 -0.04 -23.52 36.82
N THR A 248 0.13 -23.05 38.04
CA THR A 248 1.35 -22.39 38.55
C THR A 248 2.23 -23.30 39.40
N SER A 249 1.90 -24.60 39.50
CA SER A 249 2.65 -25.54 40.33
C SER A 249 4.09 -25.69 39.85
N THR A 250 5.04 -25.58 40.79
CA THR A 250 6.48 -25.79 40.54
C THR A 250 6.93 -27.21 40.88
N THR A 251 6.04 -28.05 41.44
CA THR A 251 6.32 -29.40 41.93
C THR A 251 5.57 -30.50 41.19
N ASN A 252 4.49 -30.15 40.49
CA ASN A 252 3.68 -31.10 39.74
C ASN A 252 4.15 -31.19 38.29
N VAL A 253 4.00 -32.38 37.70
CA VAL A 253 4.25 -32.59 36.27
C VAL A 253 2.92 -32.65 35.52
N MET A 254 2.87 -32.14 34.29
CA MET A 254 1.65 -32.14 33.49
C MET A 254 1.50 -33.46 32.73
N SER A 255 0.28 -34.00 32.61
CA SER A 255 0.01 -35.19 31.80
C SER A 255 0.20 -34.91 30.31
N GLN A 256 0.52 -35.93 29.51
CA GLN A 256 0.67 -35.79 28.05
C GLN A 256 -0.60 -35.21 27.38
N ASN A 257 -1.78 -35.60 27.85
CA ASN A 257 -3.05 -35.07 27.34
C ASN A 257 -3.20 -33.58 27.67
N ALA A 258 -2.91 -33.19 28.92
CA ALA A 258 -2.98 -31.80 29.35
C ALA A 258 -1.97 -30.91 28.61
N VAL A 259 -0.76 -31.41 28.35
CA VAL A 259 0.24 -30.75 27.50
C VAL A 259 -0.31 -30.58 26.08
N THR A 260 -0.86 -31.64 25.48
CA THR A 260 -1.43 -31.59 24.11
C THR A 260 -2.53 -30.56 23.98
N VAL A 261 -3.47 -30.52 24.95
CA VAL A 261 -4.57 -29.54 24.98
C VAL A 261 -4.05 -28.12 25.20
N ALA A 262 -3.09 -27.93 26.12
CA ALA A 262 -2.50 -26.62 26.39
C ALA A 262 -1.79 -26.05 25.15
N LEU A 263 -1.01 -26.88 24.44
CA LEU A 263 -0.36 -26.48 23.20
C LEU A 263 -1.38 -26.19 22.10
N GLN A 264 -2.42 -27.02 21.91
CA GLN A 264 -3.49 -26.77 20.93
C GLN A 264 -4.19 -25.43 21.18
N ASN A 265 -4.51 -25.12 22.44
CA ASN A 265 -5.15 -23.86 22.80
C ASN A 265 -4.22 -22.66 22.60
N ALA A 266 -2.92 -22.81 22.86
CA ALA A 266 -1.93 -21.76 22.62
C ALA A 266 -1.73 -21.44 21.13
N VAL A 267 -2.00 -22.40 20.23
CA VAL A 267 -1.86 -22.24 18.76
C VAL A 267 -3.20 -22.19 18.03
N ASN A 268 -4.29 -21.80 18.71
CA ASN A 268 -5.62 -21.79 18.10
C ASN A 268 -5.71 -20.77 16.95
N LEU A 269 -5.55 -21.27 15.72
CA LEU A 269 -5.60 -20.48 14.49
C LEU A 269 -6.95 -19.80 14.27
N ASN A 270 -8.05 -20.26 14.89
CA ASN A 270 -9.34 -19.60 14.78
C ASN A 270 -9.39 -18.28 15.57
N THR A 271 -8.57 -18.16 16.62
CA THR A 271 -8.46 -16.92 17.39
C THR A 271 -7.57 -15.91 16.67
N ILE A 272 -6.48 -16.36 16.04
CA ILE A 272 -5.53 -15.49 15.34
C ILE A 272 -6.06 -15.12 13.94
N TYR A 273 -6.65 -16.10 13.24
CA TYR A 273 -7.14 -15.98 11.87
C TYR A 273 -8.60 -16.45 11.77
N PRO A 274 -9.58 -15.70 12.31
CA PRO A 274 -10.99 -16.06 12.22
C PRO A 274 -11.49 -16.16 10.76
N ILE A 275 -12.58 -16.89 10.53
CA ILE A 275 -13.23 -16.96 9.21
C ILE A 275 -13.62 -15.54 8.77
N GLY A 276 -13.33 -15.19 7.52
CA GLY A 276 -13.52 -13.86 6.95
C GLY A 276 -12.33 -12.90 7.13
N ILE A 277 -11.31 -13.26 7.92
CA ILE A 277 -10.09 -12.44 8.01
C ILE A 277 -9.37 -12.41 6.67
N VAL A 278 -8.74 -11.26 6.38
CA VAL A 278 -7.90 -11.05 5.21
C VAL A 278 -6.43 -11.02 5.64
N VAL A 279 -5.58 -11.73 4.89
CA VAL A 279 -4.13 -11.72 5.05
C VAL A 279 -3.45 -11.35 3.73
N TRP A 280 -2.30 -10.68 3.81
CA TRP A 280 -1.53 -10.22 2.66
C TRP A 280 -0.12 -10.79 2.71
N PHE A 281 0.31 -11.42 1.60
CA PHE A 281 1.66 -11.92 1.46
C PHE A 281 2.45 -11.07 0.46
N ALA A 282 3.62 -10.58 0.88
CA ALA A 282 4.60 -9.93 -0.01
C ALA A 282 5.42 -10.93 -0.84
N GLN A 283 5.07 -12.21 -0.77
CA GLN A 283 5.70 -13.31 -1.50
C GLN A 283 4.60 -14.22 -2.06
N ASN A 284 4.94 -15.02 -3.07
CA ASN A 284 4.03 -16.03 -3.59
C ASN A 284 3.87 -17.18 -2.59
N LYS A 285 2.96 -16.99 -1.64
CA LYS A 285 2.62 -17.93 -0.58
C LYS A 285 1.13 -18.22 -0.62
N ASN A 286 0.79 -19.49 -0.53
CA ASN A 286 -0.58 -19.95 -0.46
C ASN A 286 -0.92 -20.29 1.01
N PRO A 287 -1.81 -19.55 1.68
CA PRO A 287 -2.16 -19.84 3.06
C PRO A 287 -2.82 -21.22 3.24
N ASN A 288 -3.40 -21.81 2.19
CA ASN A 288 -3.92 -23.19 2.25
C ASN A 288 -2.80 -24.24 2.48
N THR A 289 -1.54 -23.92 2.15
CA THR A 289 -0.39 -24.80 2.45
C THR A 289 0.32 -24.42 3.75
N LEU A 290 0.32 -23.14 4.10
CA LEU A 290 0.96 -22.63 5.32
C LEU A 290 0.17 -22.95 6.59
N PHE A 291 -1.16 -23.04 6.49
CA PHE A 291 -2.05 -23.27 7.61
C PHE A 291 -2.91 -24.52 7.36
N PRO A 292 -2.34 -25.73 7.56
CA PRO A 292 -3.08 -26.97 7.39
C PRO A 292 -4.39 -26.99 8.21
N GLY A 293 -5.45 -27.51 7.61
CA GLY A 293 -6.78 -27.57 8.25
C GLY A 293 -7.62 -26.30 8.10
N THR A 294 -7.13 -25.28 7.39
CA THR A 294 -7.90 -24.07 7.05
C THR A 294 -8.13 -23.97 5.53
N LYS A 295 -9.14 -23.20 5.10
CA LYS A 295 -9.39 -22.88 3.69
C LYS A 295 -9.37 -21.38 3.45
N TRP A 296 -8.71 -20.98 2.36
CA TRP A 296 -8.51 -19.59 1.98
C TRP A 296 -8.78 -19.39 0.49
N GLN A 297 -9.40 -18.27 0.17
CA GLN A 297 -9.72 -17.87 -1.19
C GLN A 297 -8.92 -16.62 -1.58
N TYR A 298 -8.42 -16.62 -2.81
CA TYR A 298 -7.67 -15.50 -3.36
C TYR A 298 -8.62 -14.34 -3.66
N ILE A 299 -8.24 -13.12 -3.31
CA ILE A 299 -9.08 -11.92 -3.47
C ILE A 299 -9.13 -11.46 -4.94
N GLY A 300 -8.15 -11.87 -5.75
CA GLY A 300 -8.00 -11.51 -7.14
C GLY A 300 -6.92 -10.46 -7.39
N GLU A 301 -6.67 -10.17 -8.66
CA GLU A 301 -5.52 -9.39 -9.13
C GLU A 301 -5.89 -7.96 -9.51
N ASN A 302 -4.91 -7.05 -9.44
CA ASN A 302 -5.04 -5.65 -9.86
C ASN A 302 -6.23 -4.92 -9.21
N LYS A 303 -6.42 -5.13 -7.90
CA LYS A 303 -7.50 -4.50 -7.11
C LYS A 303 -6.94 -3.57 -6.05
N THR A 304 -7.63 -2.45 -5.84
CA THR A 304 -7.45 -1.60 -4.66
C THR A 304 -8.56 -1.90 -3.66
N ILE A 305 -8.24 -1.97 -2.37
CA ILE A 305 -9.22 -2.26 -1.31
C ILE A 305 -10.01 -1.00 -0.95
N ARG A 306 -11.33 -1.17 -0.82
CA ARG A 306 -12.26 -0.16 -0.33
C ARG A 306 -13.01 -0.69 0.89
N LEU A 307 -13.43 0.21 1.76
CA LEU A 307 -14.27 -0.14 2.90
C LEU A 307 -15.68 -0.47 2.39
N ALA A 308 -16.21 -1.62 2.83
CA ALA A 308 -17.60 -1.97 2.60
C ALA A 308 -18.53 -1.10 3.48
N ALA A 309 -19.82 -1.07 3.14
CA ALA A 309 -20.85 -0.49 3.98
C ALA A 309 -20.87 -1.18 5.35
N ALA A 310 -21.15 -0.42 6.42
CA ALA A 310 -21.19 -0.96 7.78
C ALA A 310 -22.21 -2.12 7.96
N SER A 311 -23.23 -2.19 7.10
CA SER A 311 -24.21 -3.28 7.07
C SER A 311 -23.66 -4.60 6.49
N GLY A 312 -22.49 -4.57 5.84
CA GLY A 312 -21.92 -5.71 5.13
C GLY A 312 -22.53 -5.97 3.74
N ALA A 313 -23.52 -5.18 3.30
CA ALA A 313 -24.32 -5.48 2.09
C ALA A 313 -23.51 -5.60 0.79
N ASN A 314 -22.35 -4.94 0.70
CA ASN A 314 -21.49 -4.92 -0.48
C ASN A 314 -20.10 -5.50 -0.22
N VAL A 315 -19.93 -6.29 0.85
CA VAL A 315 -18.69 -7.04 1.14
C VAL A 315 -18.36 -7.93 -0.06
N LEU A 316 -17.07 -7.94 -0.45
CA LEU A 316 -16.53 -8.67 -1.62
C LEU A 316 -17.05 -8.23 -3.00
N SER A 317 -17.84 -7.15 -3.10
CA SER A 317 -18.14 -6.54 -4.41
C SER A 317 -16.87 -6.02 -5.09
N THR A 318 -16.85 -6.05 -6.43
CA THR A 318 -15.70 -5.61 -7.23
C THR A 318 -16.11 -4.65 -8.33
N GLY A 319 -15.20 -3.79 -8.76
CA GLY A 319 -15.41 -2.81 -9.82
C GLY A 319 -14.19 -1.94 -10.07
N GLY A 320 -14.29 -1.00 -11.01
CA GLY A 320 -13.19 -0.13 -11.44
C GLY A 320 -12.49 -0.61 -12.73
N SER A 321 -11.65 0.27 -13.28
CA SER A 321 -10.82 0.02 -14.46
C SER A 321 -9.52 0.82 -14.32
N ASP A 322 -8.43 0.29 -14.87
CA ASP A 322 -7.12 0.96 -14.93
C ASP A 322 -7.03 1.99 -16.06
N SER A 323 -7.99 1.98 -16.98
CA SER A 323 -8.05 2.96 -18.06
C SER A 323 -9.47 3.40 -18.40
N VAL A 324 -9.56 4.60 -18.97
CA VAL A 324 -10.81 5.16 -19.49
C VAL A 324 -10.58 5.77 -20.87
N THR A 325 -11.47 5.45 -21.82
CA THR A 325 -11.55 6.14 -23.10
C THR A 325 -12.72 7.11 -23.03
N LEU A 326 -12.45 8.39 -23.27
CA LEU A 326 -13.49 9.42 -23.22
C LEU A 326 -14.49 9.26 -24.36
N THR A 327 -15.78 9.34 -24.04
CA THR A 327 -16.88 9.37 -24.99
C THR A 327 -17.35 10.81 -25.24
N GLU A 328 -18.10 11.02 -26.32
CA GLU A 328 -18.69 12.33 -26.64
C GLU A 328 -19.51 12.91 -25.47
N THR A 329 -20.25 12.06 -24.75
CA THR A 329 -21.04 12.44 -23.57
C THR A 329 -20.20 12.94 -22.38
N GLN A 330 -18.91 12.65 -22.35
CA GLN A 330 -17.98 13.07 -21.30
C GLN A 330 -17.20 14.34 -21.67
N MET A 331 -17.38 14.87 -22.88
CA MET A 331 -16.71 16.07 -23.35
C MET A 331 -17.53 17.32 -22.99
N PRO A 332 -16.92 18.35 -22.37
CA PRO A 332 -17.59 19.63 -22.18
C PRO A 332 -18.06 20.24 -23.50
N ALA A 333 -19.23 20.90 -23.47
CA ALA A 333 -19.72 21.65 -24.61
C ALA A 333 -18.70 22.73 -25.00
N HIS A 334 -18.33 22.77 -26.28
CA HIS A 334 -17.38 23.73 -26.83
C HIS A 334 -17.77 24.08 -28.26
N ASN A 335 -17.36 25.27 -28.72
CA ASN A 335 -17.67 25.78 -30.05
C ASN A 335 -16.37 26.14 -30.78
N HIS A 336 -16.34 25.90 -32.08
CA HIS A 336 -15.30 26.37 -32.98
C HIS A 336 -15.95 27.32 -34.00
N SER A 337 -15.52 28.59 -34.02
CA SER A 337 -15.93 29.53 -35.06
C SER A 337 -14.86 29.61 -36.15
N PHE A 338 -15.27 29.40 -37.40
CA PHE A 338 -14.46 29.63 -38.58
C PHE A 338 -15.23 30.51 -39.56
N SER A 339 -14.59 31.56 -40.06
CA SER A 339 -15.15 32.42 -41.10
C SER A 339 -14.09 32.63 -42.18
N ALA A 340 -14.41 32.27 -43.42
CA ALA A 340 -13.58 32.53 -44.59
C ALA A 340 -14.43 33.09 -45.72
N THR A 341 -13.92 34.12 -46.37
CA THR A 341 -14.48 34.70 -47.60
C THR A 341 -13.33 34.94 -48.58
N THR A 342 -13.55 34.65 -49.86
CA THR A 342 -12.62 35.07 -50.92
C THR A 342 -12.90 36.53 -51.26
N ASN A 343 -11.88 37.33 -51.59
CA ASN A 343 -12.10 38.71 -52.00
C ASN A 343 -12.69 38.76 -53.42
N ASN A 344 -13.56 39.74 -53.69
CA ASN A 344 -14.26 39.88 -54.96
C ASN A 344 -13.41 40.67 -55.97
N THR A 345 -12.25 40.12 -56.36
CA THR A 345 -11.27 40.79 -57.23
C THR A 345 -11.04 39.96 -58.50
N GLY A 346 -10.88 40.62 -59.66
CA GLY A 346 -10.59 39.95 -60.94
C GLY A 346 -11.63 40.14 -62.04
N GLY A 347 -12.70 40.92 -61.78
CA GLY A 347 -13.58 41.39 -62.85
C GLY A 347 -12.80 42.24 -63.84
N HIS A 348 -12.89 41.91 -65.12
CA HIS A 348 -12.29 42.69 -66.20
C HIS A 348 -13.18 42.68 -67.43
N THR A 349 -13.04 43.73 -68.24
CA THR A 349 -13.73 43.90 -69.51
C THR A 349 -12.72 43.76 -70.64
N HIS A 350 -13.09 43.04 -71.68
CA HIS A 350 -12.35 43.11 -72.94
C HIS A 350 -12.93 44.26 -73.76
N ASP A 351 -12.06 45.12 -74.27
CA ASP A 351 -12.42 46.10 -75.28
C ASP A 351 -12.11 45.55 -76.69
N ARG A 352 -12.41 46.34 -77.71
CA ARG A 352 -12.07 46.01 -79.11
C ARG A 352 -10.56 45.98 -79.40
N GLY A 353 -9.71 46.31 -78.42
CA GLY A 353 -8.28 46.50 -78.60
C GLY A 353 -7.93 47.47 -79.73
N THR A 354 -6.80 47.23 -80.38
CA THR A 354 -6.32 47.98 -81.56
C THR A 354 -6.94 47.53 -82.88
N MET A 355 -7.94 46.65 -82.87
CA MET A 355 -8.59 46.18 -84.10
C MET A 355 -9.55 47.25 -84.62
N ASP A 356 -9.20 47.87 -85.75
CA ASP A 356 -10.09 48.78 -86.48
C ASP A 356 -10.46 48.13 -87.81
N ILE A 357 -11.77 47.97 -88.05
CA ILE A 357 -12.27 47.47 -89.32
C ILE A 357 -12.43 48.68 -90.23
N THR A 358 -11.60 48.75 -91.26
CA THR A 358 -11.60 49.84 -92.25
C THR A 358 -11.80 49.30 -93.66
N GLY A 359 -12.45 50.08 -94.51
CA GLY A 359 -12.56 49.75 -95.93
C GLY A 359 -13.11 50.92 -96.74
N ASP A 360 -12.81 50.92 -98.03
CA ASP A 360 -13.26 51.96 -98.96
C ASP A 360 -14.29 51.39 -99.93
N PHE A 361 -15.30 52.19 -100.24
CA PHE A 361 -16.25 51.88 -101.31
C PHE A 361 -15.85 52.61 -102.59
N PRO A 362 -15.91 51.93 -103.75
CA PRO A 362 -15.55 52.54 -105.02
C PRO A 362 -16.43 53.75 -105.33
N ALA A 363 -15.85 54.74 -106.03
CA ALA A 363 -16.48 56.04 -106.26
C ALA A 363 -17.86 55.93 -106.93
N ILE A 364 -18.86 56.59 -106.35
CA ILE A 364 -20.15 56.79 -107.02
C ILE A 364 -19.95 57.91 -108.05
N ARG A 365 -19.88 57.55 -109.33
CA ARG A 365 -19.82 58.52 -110.44
C ARG A 365 -21.17 59.24 -110.58
N ARG A 366 -21.13 60.57 -110.78
CA ARG A 366 -22.30 61.47 -110.84
C ARG A 366 -23.03 61.61 -109.50
N ALA A 367 -22.28 61.69 -108.41
CA ALA A 367 -22.86 62.10 -107.13
C ALA A 367 -23.20 63.60 -107.19
N ALA A 368 -24.47 63.93 -107.44
CA ALA A 368 -24.94 65.32 -107.38
C ALA A 368 -24.51 65.99 -106.06
N GLN A 369 -24.18 67.29 -106.11
CA GLN A 369 -23.51 68.10 -105.08
C GLN A 369 -24.11 68.08 -103.65
N ASN A 370 -25.22 67.38 -103.41
CA ASN A 370 -25.93 67.33 -102.12
C ASN A 370 -26.07 65.94 -101.47
N ARG A 371 -25.47 64.86 -102.00
CA ARG A 371 -25.59 63.50 -101.39
C ARG A 371 -24.64 63.25 -100.20
N ASP A 372 -23.66 64.14 -99.99
CA ASP A 372 -22.61 64.05 -98.98
C ASP A 372 -23.10 64.18 -97.52
N SER A 373 -24.27 64.78 -97.31
CA SER A 373 -24.79 65.15 -95.98
C SER A 373 -25.45 63.99 -95.21
N SER A 374 -25.66 62.85 -95.88
CA SER A 374 -26.38 61.70 -95.32
C SER A 374 -25.51 60.69 -94.57
N LEU A 375 -24.17 60.77 -94.71
CA LEU A 375 -23.25 59.86 -94.02
C LEU A 375 -23.21 60.19 -92.52
N LYS A 376 -23.31 59.15 -91.68
CA LYS A 376 -23.28 59.22 -90.22
C LYS A 376 -22.55 57.99 -89.66
N GLY A 377 -22.13 58.09 -88.39
CA GLY A 377 -21.48 56.99 -87.69
C GLY A 377 -20.10 56.66 -88.27
N ALA A 378 -19.88 55.39 -88.61
CA ALA A 378 -18.58 54.88 -89.04
C ALA A 378 -18.18 55.27 -90.47
N PHE A 379 -19.07 55.91 -91.24
CA PHE A 379 -18.80 56.26 -92.64
C PHE A 379 -18.43 57.73 -92.80
N ALA A 380 -17.45 58.01 -93.65
CA ALA A 380 -17.02 59.37 -93.98
C ALA A 380 -16.59 59.48 -95.45
N ILE A 381 -16.35 60.73 -95.87
CA ILE A 381 -15.80 61.02 -97.19
C ILE A 381 -14.28 60.95 -97.09
N LEU A 382 -13.66 60.11 -97.91
CA LEU A 382 -12.21 59.99 -98.00
C LEU A 382 -11.68 61.07 -98.95
N ASN A 383 -12.04 60.98 -100.23
CA ASN A 383 -11.58 61.87 -101.29
C ASN A 383 -12.74 62.33 -102.19
N LYS A 384 -12.68 63.57 -102.67
CA LYS A 384 -13.54 64.11 -103.73
C LYS A 384 -12.69 64.48 -104.94
N TRP A 385 -13.18 64.22 -106.14
CA TRP A 385 -12.54 64.65 -107.38
C TRP A 385 -13.59 65.15 -108.37
N ASN A 386 -13.20 66.16 -109.14
CA ASN A 386 -13.94 66.73 -110.24
C ASN A 386 -13.04 66.64 -111.48
N ALA A 387 -13.47 65.91 -112.50
CA ALA A 387 -12.78 65.91 -113.77
C ALA A 387 -13.20 67.16 -114.56
N SER A 388 -12.39 68.21 -114.49
CA SER A 388 -12.64 69.48 -115.19
C SER A 388 -12.74 69.29 -116.72
N ASN A 389 -13.90 69.63 -117.27
CA ASN A 389 -14.31 69.44 -118.66
C ASN A 389 -13.52 70.33 -119.65
N SER A 390 -13.09 69.75 -120.77
CA SER A 390 -12.81 70.49 -122.00
C SER A 390 -13.65 69.90 -123.14
N TRP A 391 -14.65 70.70 -123.56
CA TRP A 391 -15.58 70.52 -124.68
C TRP A 391 -16.40 69.21 -124.75
N SER A 392 -17.72 69.36 -124.59
CA SER A 392 -18.81 68.38 -124.75
C SER A 392 -19.11 67.40 -123.59
N GLY A 393 -19.86 67.90 -122.61
CA GLY A 393 -21.04 67.20 -122.07
C GLY A 393 -20.84 65.95 -121.21
N THR A 394 -20.40 66.11 -119.97
CA THR A 394 -21.03 65.67 -118.69
C THR A 394 -20.00 65.87 -117.57
N ASP A 395 -20.37 66.49 -116.45
CA ASP A 395 -19.44 66.67 -115.32
C ASP A 395 -19.27 65.33 -114.60
N ASP A 396 -18.08 64.73 -114.72
CA ASP A 396 -17.71 63.52 -114.00
C ASP A 396 -17.17 63.92 -112.62
N ASP A 397 -18.09 63.98 -111.65
CA ASP A 397 -17.78 64.12 -110.23
C ASP A 397 -17.83 62.75 -109.54
N GLY A 398 -16.83 62.49 -108.69
CA GLY A 398 -16.76 61.27 -107.90
C GLY A 398 -16.34 61.51 -106.45
N THR A 399 -17.00 60.79 -105.55
CA THR A 399 -16.68 60.77 -104.12
C THR A 399 -16.35 59.35 -103.71
N VAL A 400 -15.19 59.15 -103.07
CA VAL A 400 -14.81 57.89 -102.41
C VAL A 400 -15.24 57.98 -100.94
N TYR A 401 -15.94 56.97 -100.47
CA TYR A 401 -16.39 56.88 -99.09
C TYR A 401 -15.58 55.82 -98.36
N ASN A 402 -15.16 56.12 -97.14
CA ASN A 402 -14.52 55.15 -96.27
C ASN A 402 -15.42 54.77 -95.11
N PHE A 403 -15.31 53.52 -94.69
CA PHE A 403 -15.80 52.99 -93.44
C PHE A 403 -14.64 52.87 -92.45
N THR A 404 -14.85 53.33 -91.23
CA THR A 404 -13.92 53.20 -90.11
C THR A 404 -14.73 52.94 -88.85
N ALA A 405 -14.77 51.69 -88.41
CA ALA A 405 -15.59 51.26 -87.27
C ALA A 405 -15.29 52.06 -85.99
N SER A 406 -14.02 52.40 -85.75
CA SER A 406 -13.59 53.17 -84.57
C SER A 406 -14.23 54.56 -84.44
N ARG A 407 -14.77 55.13 -85.53
CA ARG A 407 -15.42 56.45 -85.51
C ARG A 407 -16.76 56.48 -84.78
N SER A 408 -17.41 55.34 -84.59
CA SER A 408 -18.76 55.30 -84.00
C SER A 408 -18.95 54.27 -82.90
N TRP A 409 -18.01 53.32 -82.71
CA TRP A 409 -18.15 52.29 -81.70
C TRP A 409 -17.24 52.52 -80.49
N THR A 410 -17.85 52.64 -79.30
CA THR A 410 -17.19 52.89 -78.01
C THR A 410 -17.53 51.84 -76.95
N GLY A 411 -17.92 50.62 -77.34
CA GLY A 411 -18.40 49.59 -76.40
C GLY A 411 -17.36 48.53 -76.01
N ALA A 412 -17.55 47.91 -74.84
CA ALA A 412 -16.88 46.67 -74.46
C ALA A 412 -17.47 45.48 -75.22
N THR A 413 -16.65 44.46 -75.53
CA THR A 413 -17.08 43.27 -76.28
C THR A 413 -17.62 42.17 -75.36
N SER A 414 -17.11 42.09 -74.14
CA SER A 414 -17.62 41.19 -73.10
C SER A 414 -17.26 41.69 -71.70
N ASN A 415 -18.05 41.24 -70.71
CA ASN A 415 -17.80 41.46 -69.30
C ASN A 415 -18.04 40.15 -68.55
N ASN A 416 -17.02 39.68 -67.84
CA ASN A 416 -17.19 38.69 -66.79
C ASN A 416 -17.12 39.41 -65.45
N GLY A 417 -18.29 39.55 -64.81
CA GLY A 417 -18.44 40.23 -63.54
C GLY A 417 -17.58 39.60 -62.44
N ALA A 418 -17.27 40.38 -61.42
CA ALA A 418 -16.60 39.85 -60.24
C ALA A 418 -17.48 38.78 -59.59
N HIS A 419 -16.92 37.61 -59.34
CA HIS A 419 -17.58 36.49 -58.70
C HIS A 419 -16.74 36.00 -57.52
N ALA A 420 -17.41 35.44 -56.52
CA ALA A 420 -16.78 34.89 -55.33
C ALA A 420 -16.93 33.37 -55.31
N HIS A 421 -15.99 32.69 -54.66
CA HIS A 421 -16.05 31.26 -54.40
C HIS A 421 -16.32 30.98 -52.93
N THR A 422 -17.13 29.95 -52.67
CA THR A 422 -17.31 29.39 -51.33
C THR A 422 -16.07 28.58 -50.94
N VAL A 423 -15.50 28.89 -49.78
CA VAL A 423 -14.43 28.10 -49.18
C VAL A 423 -15.06 27.23 -48.10
N SER A 424 -15.00 25.91 -48.28
CA SER A 424 -15.41 24.94 -47.27
C SER A 424 -14.27 23.95 -47.01
N GLY A 425 -14.21 23.48 -45.77
CA GLY A 425 -13.23 22.50 -45.33
C GLY A 425 -13.59 21.97 -43.95
N THR A 426 -13.03 20.82 -43.60
CA THR A 426 -13.20 20.19 -42.30
C THR A 426 -11.91 20.37 -41.50
N THR A 427 -11.99 20.88 -40.29
CA THR A 427 -10.86 20.77 -39.36
C THR A 427 -10.77 19.30 -38.95
N GLY A 428 -9.67 18.63 -39.29
CA GLY A 428 -9.49 17.21 -38.95
C GLY A 428 -9.68 16.93 -37.45
N ASN A 429 -10.01 15.68 -37.13
CA ASN A 429 -10.27 15.24 -35.75
C ASN A 429 -9.14 15.66 -34.80
N LYS A 430 -9.50 16.22 -33.65
CA LYS A 430 -8.57 16.51 -32.54
C LYS A 430 -8.82 15.50 -31.42
N GLY A 431 -7.74 14.90 -30.93
CA GLY A 431 -7.78 13.79 -29.98
C GLY A 431 -7.59 12.43 -30.66
N GLY A 432 -6.74 11.57 -30.09
CA GLY A 432 -6.39 10.26 -30.66
C GLY A 432 -7.31 9.11 -30.27
N GLY A 433 -8.36 9.37 -29.47
CA GLY A 433 -9.27 8.34 -28.93
C GLY A 433 -8.57 7.30 -28.04
N THR A 434 -7.31 7.56 -27.66
CA THR A 434 -6.49 6.64 -26.87
C THR A 434 -6.97 6.65 -25.42
N ALA A 435 -6.98 5.46 -24.81
CA ALA A 435 -7.32 5.33 -23.41
C ALA A 435 -6.32 6.09 -22.53
N VAL A 436 -6.84 6.79 -21.54
CA VAL A 436 -6.05 7.43 -20.50
C VAL A 436 -5.82 6.39 -19.40
N ASN A 437 -4.55 6.14 -19.08
CA ASN A 437 -4.18 5.33 -17.93
C ASN A 437 -4.47 6.12 -16.65
N ILE A 438 -5.28 5.54 -15.76
CA ILE A 438 -5.70 6.12 -14.47
C ILE A 438 -5.26 5.26 -13.28
N THR A 439 -4.33 4.34 -13.51
CA THR A 439 -3.79 3.48 -12.47
C THR A 439 -2.98 4.29 -11.46
N ASN A 440 -3.35 4.20 -10.18
CA ASN A 440 -2.61 4.84 -9.09
C ASN A 440 -1.25 4.17 -8.89
N ALA A 441 -0.30 4.84 -8.25
CA ALA A 441 0.88 4.15 -7.73
C ALA A 441 0.45 3.09 -6.69
N TYR A 442 0.94 1.86 -6.81
CA TYR A 442 0.52 0.74 -5.96
C TYR A 442 1.69 -0.18 -5.57
N ILE A 443 1.46 -0.96 -4.52
CA ILE A 443 2.25 -2.14 -4.16
C ILE A 443 1.36 -3.37 -4.34
N MET A 444 1.86 -4.39 -5.03
CA MET A 444 1.12 -5.65 -5.22
C MET A 444 1.48 -6.64 -4.13
N LEU A 445 0.47 -7.09 -3.39
CA LEU A 445 0.57 -8.15 -2.40
C LEU A 445 -0.45 -9.24 -2.74
N MET A 446 -0.16 -10.49 -2.41
CA MET A 446 -1.13 -11.58 -2.57
C MET A 446 -2.11 -11.58 -1.40
N GLY A 447 -3.31 -11.07 -1.66
CA GLY A 447 -4.41 -11.03 -0.69
C GLY A 447 -5.25 -12.29 -0.71
N TRP A 448 -5.48 -12.87 0.47
CA TRP A 448 -6.34 -14.04 0.66
C TRP A 448 -7.30 -13.78 1.81
N TYR A 449 -8.50 -14.35 1.76
CA TYR A 449 -9.43 -14.34 2.88
C TYR A 449 -9.84 -15.76 3.29
N ARG A 450 -10.00 -15.97 4.59
CA ARG A 450 -10.33 -17.30 5.12
C ARG A 450 -11.81 -17.62 4.91
N THR A 451 -12.11 -18.81 4.41
CA THR A 451 -13.47 -19.30 4.15
C THR A 451 -13.88 -20.47 5.05
N ALA A 452 -12.93 -21.24 5.59
CA ALA A 452 -13.19 -22.28 6.58
C ALA A 452 -11.99 -22.49 7.51
#